data_AF-A0A3D9JPH0-F1
#
_entry.id   AF-A0A3D9JPH0-F1
#
_cell.length_a   1.000
_cell.length_b   1.000
_cell.length_c   1.000
_cell.angle_alpha   90.00
_cell.angle_beta   90.00
_cell.angle_gamma   90.00
#
_symmetry.space_group_name_H-M   'P 1'
#
loop_
_entity.id
_entity.type
_entity.pdbx_description
1 polymer ?
#
loop_
_entity_poly.entity_id
_entity_poly.type
_entity_poly.pdbx_seq_one_letter_code
_entity_poly.pdbx_strand_id
1 'polypeptide(L)'
;MSLSENSLPQDDEIAERFSLELNDTIEAVIKDPRNQKILLLRLGLFDGTSHTLKDIGDQHGISRERVRQVINSSYRRIRFSCHSRYSRNDFSHPSVILFQTIRSWIMPGNSQDTFYFACFLMRLSSFPSIRLIELISEIVFDNDDRSAKKREVAQLCERMQQVYISFSGDQKRQRKIFERMFSHTIWPKNLKKTSQAEWVKLQPKRTVNQEGDGQAGSFFSKKNNAKVEYESLLEYSFCQYLEHLGDVIKYVQQPFAIPYTTEGVNRTYYPDYCVLFSDGKTVVVEIKPRNQMGLFVNLRKWDSLQKFCSNNGHGFLIIEKTRTINHYLSRIVDQRKVDAIINAINDHDVYWDEFKKIKVEHAIEWYDFVAIVIQNDIKWTLGPFKLETISEPTYEFIANNKVLHFQEKSSSENNNKSNHKKKNEPYARWSVEEDELLKTRFVLENKSINEMAILHNRTLGAIEARLRKQKLIE
;
A
#
# COMPACT_ATOMS: atom_id res chain seq x y z
N MET A 1 28.49 10.91 -10.16
CA MET A 1 27.75 10.09 -11.15
C MET A 1 26.28 10.29 -10.90
N SER A 2 25.60 11.05 -11.75
CA SER A 2 24.14 11.21 -11.69
C SER A 2 23.49 9.93 -12.24
N LEU A 3 23.13 9.02 -11.34
CA LEU A 3 22.22 7.93 -11.68
C LEU A 3 20.86 8.58 -11.99
N SER A 4 20.36 8.39 -13.20
CA SER A 4 19.00 8.80 -13.55
C SER A 4 18.02 8.01 -12.68
N GLU A 5 17.05 8.69 -12.06
CA GLU A 5 16.00 8.09 -11.21
C GLU A 5 15.20 6.96 -11.91
N ASN A 6 15.34 6.79 -13.23
CA ASN A 6 14.63 5.81 -14.04
C ASN A 6 15.32 4.43 -14.17
N SER A 7 16.51 4.21 -13.61
CA SER A 7 17.25 2.92 -13.75
C SER A 7 17.37 2.09 -12.47
N LEU A 8 16.84 2.56 -11.35
CA LEU A 8 16.73 1.79 -10.11
C LEU A 8 15.32 1.17 -10.02
N PRO A 9 15.17 -0.10 -9.60
CA PRO A 9 13.86 -0.66 -9.28
C PRO A 9 13.12 0.30 -8.34
N GLN A 10 11.85 0.58 -8.61
CA GLN A 10 11.06 1.42 -7.71
C GLN A 10 11.08 0.76 -6.32
N ASP A 11 11.16 1.55 -5.24
CA ASP A 11 11.23 1.05 -3.86
C ASP A 11 10.17 -0.01 -3.55
N ASP A 12 9.04 0.06 -4.24
CA ASP A 12 7.93 -0.85 -4.06
C ASP A 12 8.16 -2.25 -4.67
N GLU A 13 8.85 -2.37 -5.81
CA GLU A 13 9.18 -3.68 -6.42
C GLU A 13 10.10 -4.49 -5.50
N ILE A 14 10.97 -3.79 -4.77
CA ILE A 14 11.89 -4.37 -3.79
C ILE A 14 11.12 -4.93 -2.60
N ALA A 15 10.15 -4.18 -2.06
CA ALA A 15 9.31 -4.64 -0.96
C ALA A 15 8.45 -5.84 -1.32
N GLU A 16 7.89 -5.82 -2.53
CA GLU A 16 7.10 -6.93 -3.07
C GLU A 16 7.95 -8.18 -3.21
N ARG A 17 9.08 -8.10 -3.93
CA ARG A 17 10.01 -9.21 -4.12
C ARG A 17 10.49 -9.79 -2.79
N PHE A 18 10.89 -8.94 -1.84
CA PHE A 18 11.31 -9.39 -0.51
C PHE A 18 10.19 -10.15 0.21
N SER A 19 8.94 -9.68 0.12
CA SER A 19 7.78 -10.37 0.68
C SER A 19 7.57 -11.76 0.09
N LEU A 20 7.70 -11.89 -1.24
CA LEU A 20 7.55 -13.19 -1.92
C LEU A 20 8.63 -14.17 -1.45
N GLU A 21 9.90 -13.75 -1.53
CA GLU A 21 11.05 -14.58 -1.19
C GLU A 21 11.06 -15.00 0.29
N LEU A 22 10.57 -14.12 1.18
CA LEU A 22 10.45 -14.42 2.59
C LEU A 22 9.34 -15.43 2.87
N ASN A 23 8.17 -15.31 2.25
CA ASN A 23 7.11 -16.31 2.38
C ASN A 23 7.55 -17.68 1.86
N ASP A 24 8.13 -17.74 0.65
CA ASP A 24 8.67 -18.98 0.08
C ASP A 24 9.70 -19.64 1.01
N THR A 25 10.56 -18.82 1.63
CA THR A 25 11.58 -19.29 2.57
C THR A 25 10.94 -19.86 3.84
N ILE A 26 9.93 -19.20 4.39
CA ILE A 26 9.23 -19.65 5.61
C ILE A 26 8.55 -21.00 5.34
N GLU A 27 7.83 -21.13 4.22
CA GLU A 27 7.16 -22.38 3.83
C GLU A 27 8.15 -23.52 3.59
N ALA A 28 9.26 -23.24 2.89
CA ALA A 28 10.27 -24.25 2.59
C ALA A 28 11.03 -24.73 3.85
N VAL A 29 11.32 -23.83 4.80
CA VAL A 29 12.23 -24.09 5.93
C VAL A 29 11.51 -24.48 7.22
N ILE A 30 10.37 -23.86 7.53
CA ILE A 30 9.66 -24.09 8.80
C ILE A 30 8.58 -25.13 8.55
N LYS A 31 8.77 -26.38 8.99
CA LYS A 31 7.86 -27.49 8.65
C LYS A 31 6.58 -27.56 9.50
N ASP A 32 6.61 -27.03 10.72
CA ASP A 32 5.44 -27.02 11.59
C ASP A 32 4.51 -25.85 11.21
N PRO A 33 3.28 -26.11 10.71
CA PRO A 33 2.34 -25.06 10.30
C PRO A 33 2.01 -24.07 11.42
N ARG A 34 2.02 -24.53 12.69
CA ARG A 34 1.80 -23.64 13.83
C ARG A 34 2.94 -22.64 13.98
N ASN A 35 4.18 -23.08 13.83
CA ASN A 35 5.36 -22.20 13.93
C ASN A 35 5.48 -21.29 12.72
N GLN A 36 5.08 -21.74 11.52
CA GLN A 36 4.94 -20.89 10.34
C GLN A 36 3.96 -19.75 10.65
N LYS A 37 2.75 -20.08 11.11
CA LYS A 37 1.72 -19.09 11.46
C LYS A 37 2.20 -18.10 12.52
N ILE A 38 2.83 -18.58 13.61
CA ILE A 38 3.42 -17.72 14.64
C ILE A 38 4.43 -16.73 14.05
N LEU A 39 5.30 -17.20 13.15
CA LEU A 39 6.29 -16.36 12.49
C LEU A 39 5.66 -15.36 11.52
N LEU A 40 4.69 -15.79 10.71
CA LEU A 40 3.98 -14.92 9.77
C LEU A 40 3.18 -13.83 10.51
N LEU A 41 2.49 -14.17 11.60
CA LEU A 41 1.83 -13.20 12.48
C LEU A 41 2.84 -12.21 13.04
N ARG A 42 4.02 -12.68 13.49
CA ARG A 42 5.07 -11.81 14.01
C ARG A 42 5.64 -10.85 12.98
N LEU A 43 5.69 -11.24 11.71
CA LEU A 43 6.22 -10.45 10.60
C LEU A 43 5.15 -9.60 9.88
N GLY A 44 3.87 -9.72 10.27
CA GLY A 44 2.75 -9.07 9.60
C GLY A 44 2.38 -9.66 8.24
N LEU A 45 2.84 -10.87 7.97
CA LEU A 45 2.64 -11.58 6.70
C LEU A 45 1.45 -12.55 6.73
N PHE A 46 0.76 -12.69 7.87
CA PHE A 46 -0.40 -13.59 8.00
C PHE A 46 -1.75 -12.89 7.78
N ASP A 47 -1.95 -11.72 8.36
CA ASP A 47 -3.21 -10.96 8.26
C ASP A 47 -2.99 -9.47 7.92
N GLY A 48 -1.76 -9.14 7.47
CA GLY A 48 -1.33 -7.78 7.20
C GLY A 48 -0.97 -6.98 8.46
N THR A 49 -1.19 -7.53 9.65
CA THR A 49 -0.85 -6.86 10.91
C THR A 49 0.21 -7.66 11.62
N SER A 50 1.28 -7.01 12.04
CA SER A 50 2.25 -7.66 12.91
C SER A 50 1.69 -7.76 14.32
N HIS A 51 1.95 -8.90 14.98
CA HIS A 51 1.46 -9.18 16.33
C HIS A 51 2.58 -9.23 17.38
N THR A 52 2.24 -8.77 18.58
CA THR A 52 3.13 -8.85 19.73
C THR A 52 3.31 -10.29 20.19
N LEU A 53 4.40 -10.58 20.92
CA LEU A 53 4.60 -11.92 21.48
C LEU A 53 3.48 -12.31 22.45
N LYS A 54 2.86 -11.33 23.11
CA LYS A 54 1.74 -11.54 24.02
C LYS A 54 0.47 -11.86 23.24
N ASP A 55 0.12 -11.06 22.23
CA ASP A 55 -1.07 -11.26 21.40
C ASP A 55 -1.06 -12.64 20.74
N ILE A 56 0.09 -13.04 20.18
CA ILE A 56 0.27 -14.38 19.60
C ILE A 56 0.14 -15.46 20.69
N GLY A 57 0.69 -15.20 21.87
CA GLY A 57 0.63 -16.12 23.00
C GLY A 57 -0.81 -16.41 23.42
N ASP A 58 -1.59 -15.35 23.59
CA ASP A 58 -3.02 -15.41 23.92
C ASP A 58 -3.81 -16.13 22.81
N GLN A 59 -3.54 -15.83 21.54
CA GLN A 59 -4.19 -16.48 20.39
C GLN A 59 -3.88 -17.98 20.29
N HIS A 60 -2.67 -18.40 20.65
CA HIS A 60 -2.22 -19.79 20.52
C HIS A 60 -2.22 -20.57 21.84
N GLY A 61 -2.72 -20.00 22.93
CA GLY A 61 -2.76 -20.61 24.26
C GLY A 61 -1.37 -20.97 24.80
N ILE A 62 -0.35 -20.14 24.54
CA ILE A 62 1.03 -20.34 24.99
C ILE A 62 1.62 -19.07 25.61
N SER A 63 2.64 -19.22 26.45
CA SER A 63 3.26 -18.05 27.07
C SER A 63 3.99 -17.17 26.04
N ARG A 64 4.07 -15.87 26.33
CA ARG A 64 4.90 -14.89 25.59
C ARG A 64 6.33 -15.39 25.36
N GLU A 65 6.91 -16.02 26.38
CA GLU A 65 8.26 -16.60 26.31
C GLU A 65 8.32 -17.79 25.34
N ARG A 66 7.28 -18.63 25.31
CA ARG A 66 7.22 -19.73 24.35
C ARG A 66 7.14 -19.22 22.91
N VAL A 67 6.36 -18.16 22.66
CA VAL A 67 6.34 -17.49 21.34
C VAL A 67 7.73 -16.99 20.98
N ARG A 68 8.43 -16.31 21.90
CA ARG A 68 9.81 -15.82 21.69
C ARG A 68 10.76 -16.96 21.29
N GLN A 69 10.67 -18.11 21.96
CA GLN A 69 11.48 -19.29 21.65
C GLN A 69 11.19 -19.82 20.24
N VAL A 70 9.91 -19.90 19.85
CA VAL A 70 9.51 -20.31 18.50
C VAL A 70 10.14 -19.37 17.46
N ILE A 71 9.98 -18.06 17.60
CA ILE A 71 10.54 -17.06 16.67
C ILE A 71 12.06 -17.19 16.54
N ASN A 72 12.78 -17.23 17.66
CA ASN A 72 14.24 -17.35 17.65
C ASN A 72 14.70 -18.68 17.01
N SER A 73 13.98 -19.76 17.26
CA SER A 73 14.28 -21.05 16.63
C SER A 73 14.06 -21.01 15.12
N SER A 74 13.02 -20.30 14.66
CA SER A 74 12.74 -20.12 13.24
C SER A 74 13.80 -19.28 12.54
N TYR A 75 14.21 -18.15 13.14
CA TYR A 75 15.29 -17.32 12.58
C TYR A 75 16.60 -18.10 12.42
N ARG A 76 16.98 -18.91 13.42
CA ARG A 76 18.17 -19.79 13.32
C ARG A 76 18.03 -20.85 12.22
N ARG A 77 16.85 -21.44 12.05
CA ARG A 77 16.58 -22.40 10.97
C ARG A 77 16.71 -21.76 9.59
N ILE A 78 16.15 -20.56 9.41
CA ILE A 78 16.29 -19.78 8.18
C ILE A 78 17.76 -19.48 7.93
N ARG A 79 18.48 -18.93 8.92
CA ARG A 79 19.92 -18.66 8.83
C ARG A 79 20.70 -19.91 8.40
N PHE A 80 20.47 -21.04 9.07
CA PHE A 80 21.16 -22.30 8.76
C PHE A 80 20.88 -22.75 7.33
N SER A 81 19.61 -22.71 6.90
CA SER A 81 19.23 -23.05 5.53
C SER A 81 19.91 -22.14 4.50
N CYS A 82 19.92 -20.82 4.73
CA CYS A 82 20.59 -19.85 3.86
C CYS A 82 22.07 -20.21 3.65
N HIS A 83 22.83 -20.37 4.74
CA HIS A 83 24.29 -20.59 4.65
C HIS A 83 24.64 -22.00 4.19
N SER A 84 24.04 -23.03 4.78
CA SER A 84 24.36 -24.43 4.47
C SER A 84 24.07 -24.78 3.01
N ARG A 85 22.98 -24.25 2.45
CA ARG A 85 22.60 -24.49 1.06
C ARG A 85 23.39 -23.62 0.10
N TYR A 86 23.67 -22.36 0.45
CA TYR A 86 24.56 -21.50 -0.33
C TYR A 86 25.96 -22.12 -0.49
N SER A 87 26.55 -22.64 0.59
CA SER A 87 27.84 -23.35 0.54
C SER A 87 27.81 -24.64 -0.29
N ARG A 88 26.63 -25.20 -0.55
CA ARG A 88 26.41 -26.38 -1.41
C ARG A 88 25.98 -26.01 -2.83
N ASN A 89 25.99 -24.72 -3.19
CA ASN A 89 25.57 -24.20 -4.50
C ASN A 89 24.10 -24.51 -4.86
N ASP A 90 23.23 -24.67 -3.87
CA ASP A 90 21.78 -24.91 -4.05
C ASP A 90 21.05 -23.57 -4.26
N PHE A 91 21.39 -22.87 -5.35
CA PHE A 91 20.93 -21.51 -5.64
C PHE A 91 19.44 -21.40 -6.00
N SER A 92 18.79 -22.52 -6.32
CA SER A 92 17.34 -22.55 -6.60
C SER A 92 16.49 -22.63 -5.34
N HIS A 93 17.06 -22.95 -4.18
CA HIS A 93 16.29 -23.06 -2.94
C HIS A 93 15.81 -21.68 -2.47
N PRO A 94 14.54 -21.52 -2.05
CA PRO A 94 13.98 -20.23 -1.63
C PRO A 94 14.82 -19.46 -0.62
N SER A 95 15.35 -20.14 0.40
CA SER A 95 16.22 -19.49 1.41
C SER A 95 17.51 -18.91 0.82
N VAL A 96 18.04 -19.52 -0.26
CA VAL A 96 19.27 -19.04 -0.91
C VAL A 96 18.97 -17.85 -1.82
N ILE A 97 17.83 -17.86 -2.51
CA ILE A 97 17.35 -16.72 -3.29
C ILE A 97 17.18 -15.49 -2.37
N LEU A 98 16.45 -15.65 -1.25
CA LEU A 98 16.29 -14.60 -0.24
C LEU A 98 17.65 -14.10 0.27
N PHE A 99 18.57 -15.03 0.57
CA PHE A 99 19.90 -14.70 1.08
C PHE A 99 20.71 -13.87 0.07
N GLN A 100 20.70 -14.24 -1.20
CA GLN A 100 21.39 -13.51 -2.26
C GLN A 100 20.79 -12.11 -2.46
N THR A 101 19.47 -11.99 -2.47
CA THR A 101 18.77 -10.70 -2.54
C THR A 101 19.18 -9.81 -1.36
N ILE A 102 19.08 -10.28 -0.12
CA ILE A 102 19.46 -9.48 1.06
C ILE A 102 20.94 -9.06 0.99
N ARG A 103 21.85 -9.98 0.61
CA ARG A 103 23.29 -9.68 0.54
C ARG A 103 23.64 -8.68 -0.55
N SER A 104 22.93 -8.67 -1.68
CA SER A 104 23.19 -7.68 -2.74
C SER A 104 22.80 -6.26 -2.32
N TRP A 105 21.79 -6.12 -1.46
CA TRP A 105 21.39 -4.82 -0.91
C TRP A 105 22.24 -4.36 0.28
N ILE A 106 22.62 -5.26 1.17
CA ILE A 106 23.33 -4.91 2.42
C ILE A 106 24.84 -4.89 2.24
N MET A 107 25.37 -5.74 1.36
CA MET A 107 26.80 -5.94 1.14
C MET A 107 27.56 -6.22 2.46
N PRO A 108 27.22 -7.30 3.20
CA PRO A 108 27.80 -7.57 4.52
C PRO A 108 29.33 -7.71 4.45
N GLY A 109 30.03 -7.14 5.43
CA GLY A 109 31.49 -7.03 5.45
C GLY A 109 32.04 -5.75 4.81
N ASN A 110 31.18 -4.96 4.14
CA ASN A 110 31.50 -3.59 3.75
C ASN A 110 31.52 -2.66 4.98
N SER A 111 32.37 -1.62 4.98
CA SER A 111 32.42 -0.64 6.07
C SER A 111 31.13 0.17 6.25
N GLN A 112 30.23 0.15 5.26
CA GLN A 112 28.93 0.83 5.26
C GLN A 112 27.74 -0.15 5.24
N ASP A 113 27.95 -1.43 5.56
CA ASP A 113 26.88 -2.44 5.54
C ASP A 113 25.64 -2.06 6.40
N THR A 114 25.83 -1.41 7.54
CA THR A 114 24.75 -0.89 8.40
C THR A 114 23.97 0.24 7.75
N PHE A 115 24.65 1.12 7.01
CA PHE A 115 24.03 2.20 6.23
C PHE A 115 23.22 1.64 5.06
N TYR A 116 23.77 0.70 4.30
CA TYR A 116 23.06 0.03 3.22
C TYR A 116 21.87 -0.77 3.74
N PHE A 117 22.01 -1.43 4.90
CA PHE A 117 20.90 -2.11 5.54
C PHE A 117 19.80 -1.14 5.98
N ALA A 118 20.14 -0.01 6.59
CA ALA A 118 19.15 1.02 6.91
C ALA A 118 18.45 1.54 5.64
N CYS A 119 19.20 1.78 4.56
CA CYS A 119 18.65 2.17 3.27
C CYS A 119 17.72 1.11 2.66
N PHE A 120 18.04 -0.17 2.84
CA PHE A 120 17.19 -1.29 2.40
C PHE A 120 15.89 -1.33 3.21
N LEU A 121 15.96 -1.20 4.54
CA LEU A 121 14.78 -1.15 5.40
C LEU A 121 13.85 0.01 5.09
N MET A 122 14.39 1.18 4.71
CA MET A 122 13.56 2.33 4.29
C MET A 122 12.71 2.03 3.04
N ARG A 123 13.16 1.11 2.18
CA ARG A 123 12.40 0.65 1.01
C ARG A 123 11.32 -0.36 1.39
N LEU A 124 11.56 -1.13 2.46
CA LEU A 124 10.61 -2.08 3.05
C LEU A 124 9.59 -1.41 4.00
N SER A 125 9.15 -0.20 3.67
CA SER A 125 8.25 0.61 4.53
C SER A 125 6.90 -0.06 4.87
N SER A 126 6.51 -1.11 4.16
CA SER A 126 5.34 -1.95 4.44
C SER A 126 5.57 -2.98 5.56
N PHE A 127 6.80 -3.12 6.05
CA PHE A 127 7.19 -4.10 7.05
C PHE A 127 7.53 -3.45 8.39
N PRO A 128 7.38 -4.21 9.50
CA PRO A 128 7.87 -3.83 10.81
C PRO A 128 9.41 -3.74 10.81
N SER A 129 9.99 -2.54 10.64
CA SER A 129 11.45 -2.34 10.50
C SER A 129 12.26 -3.02 11.62
N ILE A 130 11.79 -2.96 12.87
CA ILE A 130 12.46 -3.59 14.02
C ILE A 130 12.50 -5.12 13.93
N ARG A 131 11.45 -5.77 13.41
CA ARG A 131 11.40 -7.24 13.30
C ARG A 131 12.26 -7.72 12.14
N LEU A 132 12.30 -6.93 11.05
CA LEU A 132 13.22 -7.18 9.96
C LEU A 132 14.68 -6.98 10.37
N ILE A 133 14.99 -6.01 11.24
CA ILE A 133 16.32 -5.88 11.85
C ILE A 133 16.70 -7.19 12.56
N GLU A 134 15.80 -7.75 13.38
CA GLU A 134 16.08 -9.00 14.09
C GLU A 134 16.36 -10.17 13.14
N LEU A 135 15.46 -10.41 12.17
CA LEU A 135 15.55 -11.50 11.19
C LEU A 135 16.76 -11.35 10.27
N ILE A 136 16.90 -10.21 9.62
CA ILE A 136 17.92 -10.01 8.58
C ILE A 136 19.31 -9.99 9.22
N SER A 137 19.49 -9.36 10.39
CA SER A 137 20.77 -9.44 11.11
C SER A 137 21.10 -10.87 11.55
N GLU A 138 20.12 -11.71 11.87
CA GLU A 138 20.37 -13.14 12.10
C GLU A 138 20.90 -13.83 10.84
N ILE A 139 20.39 -13.44 9.66
CA ILE A 139 20.76 -14.00 8.37
C ILE A 139 22.12 -13.51 7.87
N VAL A 140 22.49 -12.22 8.04
CA VAL A 140 23.67 -11.66 7.34
C VAL A 140 24.89 -11.40 8.21
N PHE A 141 24.73 -11.20 9.52
CA PHE A 141 25.83 -10.84 10.40
C PHE A 141 26.29 -12.02 11.26
N ASP A 142 27.58 -12.05 11.53
CA ASP A 142 28.22 -13.03 12.39
C ASP A 142 27.81 -12.82 13.85
N ASN A 143 28.01 -13.82 14.70
CA ASN A 143 27.51 -13.74 16.07
C ASN A 143 28.17 -12.62 16.88
N ASP A 144 29.44 -12.34 16.61
CA ASP A 144 30.27 -11.44 17.42
C ASP A 144 29.91 -9.95 17.20
N ASP A 145 29.45 -9.58 16.01
CA ASP A 145 29.13 -8.19 15.66
C ASP A 145 27.62 -7.92 15.56
N ARG A 146 26.77 -8.95 15.43
CA ARG A 146 25.32 -8.83 15.23
C ARG A 146 24.64 -7.84 16.17
N SER A 147 24.95 -7.88 17.47
CA SER A 147 24.30 -7.02 18.47
C SER A 147 24.70 -5.55 18.33
N ALA A 148 25.94 -5.26 17.92
CA ALA A 148 26.39 -3.90 17.64
C ALA A 148 25.73 -3.39 16.35
N LYS A 149 25.78 -4.19 15.27
CA LYS A 149 25.17 -3.88 13.97
C LYS A 149 23.67 -3.61 14.07
N LYS A 150 22.92 -4.43 14.82
CA LYS A 150 21.48 -4.23 15.08
C LYS A 150 21.19 -2.85 15.67
N ARG A 151 21.96 -2.43 16.68
CA ARG A 151 21.77 -1.14 17.35
C ARG A 151 22.10 0.02 16.40
N GLU A 152 23.18 -0.09 15.66
CA GLU A 152 23.61 0.92 14.70
C GLU A 152 22.58 1.13 13.58
N VAL A 153 22.06 0.03 13.01
CA VAL A 153 21.02 0.07 11.97
C VAL A 153 19.74 0.72 12.52
N ALA A 154 19.31 0.37 13.73
CA ALA A 154 18.14 0.99 14.35
C ALA A 154 18.30 2.50 14.51
N GLN A 155 19.47 2.96 14.99
CA GLN A 155 19.79 4.38 15.12
C GLN A 155 19.86 5.09 13.75
N LEU A 156 20.41 4.43 12.73
CA LEU A 156 20.44 4.96 11.36
C LEU A 156 19.05 5.12 10.79
N CYS A 157 18.16 4.13 10.95
CA CYS A 157 16.77 4.23 10.52
C CYS A 157 16.06 5.42 11.19
N GLU A 158 16.23 5.59 12.51
CA GLU A 158 15.68 6.73 13.25
C GLU A 158 16.20 8.07 12.72
N ARG A 159 17.53 8.19 12.49
CA ARG A 159 18.12 9.41 11.90
C ARG A 159 17.63 9.68 10.47
N MET A 160 17.59 8.65 9.62
CA MET A 160 17.13 8.76 8.24
C MET A 160 15.67 9.23 8.18
N GLN A 161 14.83 8.80 9.11
CA GLN A 161 13.46 9.28 9.23
C GLN A 161 13.42 10.77 9.55
N GLN A 162 14.18 11.23 10.55
CA GLN A 162 14.25 12.66 10.88
C GLN A 162 14.74 13.51 9.70
N VAL A 163 15.72 13.03 8.93
CA VAL A 163 16.22 13.74 7.74
C VAL A 163 15.19 13.77 6.62
N TYR A 164 14.51 12.65 6.33
CA TYR A 164 13.42 12.59 5.35
C TYR A 164 12.32 13.61 5.67
N ILE A 165 12.06 13.83 6.96
CA ILE A 165 11.10 14.80 7.47
C ILE A 165 11.58 16.24 7.28
N SER A 166 12.88 16.51 7.45
CA SER A 166 13.46 17.84 7.24
C SER A 166 13.61 18.25 5.76
N PHE A 167 13.76 17.29 4.83
CA PHE A 167 13.90 17.55 3.39
C PHE A 167 12.59 17.99 2.69
N SER A 168 11.52 18.07 3.47
CA SER A 168 10.21 18.69 3.21
C SER A 168 10.22 20.18 2.82
N GLY A 169 11.38 20.81 2.67
CA GLY A 169 11.57 22.27 2.65
C GLY A 169 10.86 23.06 1.55
N ASP A 170 10.21 22.43 0.58
CA ASP A 170 9.33 23.13 -0.36
C ASP A 170 7.85 22.95 0.03
N GLN A 171 7.37 23.84 0.89
CA GLN A 171 5.96 23.92 1.30
C GLN A 171 5.00 23.93 0.11
N LYS A 172 5.39 24.47 -1.06
CA LYS A 172 4.54 24.48 -2.25
C LYS A 172 4.42 23.09 -2.87
N ARG A 173 5.51 22.34 -2.96
CA ARG A 173 5.49 20.95 -3.46
C ARG A 173 4.67 20.06 -2.53
N GLN A 174 4.86 20.18 -1.23
CA GLN A 174 4.09 19.41 -0.25
C GLN A 174 2.61 19.74 -0.35
N ARG A 175 2.24 21.02 -0.34
CA ARG A 175 0.86 21.45 -0.50
C ARG A 175 0.19 20.82 -1.73
N LYS A 176 0.86 20.82 -2.89
CA LYS A 176 0.32 20.19 -4.11
C LYS A 176 0.10 18.67 -3.95
N ILE A 177 1.01 17.97 -3.28
CA ILE A 177 0.86 16.54 -3.00
C ILE A 177 -0.38 16.31 -2.14
N PHE A 178 -0.56 17.11 -1.08
CA PHE A 178 -1.72 16.98 -0.18
C PHE A 178 -3.03 17.38 -0.81
N GLU A 179 -3.06 18.48 -1.56
CA GLU A 179 -4.24 18.89 -2.33
C GLU A 179 -4.66 17.76 -3.27
N ARG A 180 -3.71 17.11 -3.95
CA ARG A 180 -3.98 15.95 -4.80
C ARG A 180 -4.41 14.72 -3.99
N MET A 181 -3.88 14.47 -2.80
CA MET A 181 -4.32 13.34 -1.98
C MET A 181 -5.76 13.56 -1.51
N PHE A 182 -6.03 14.70 -0.86
CA PHE A 182 -7.33 15.04 -0.32
C PHE A 182 -8.37 15.37 -1.38
N SER A 183 -7.99 15.65 -2.64
CA SER A 183 -8.98 15.72 -3.74
C SER A 183 -9.67 14.38 -4.02
N HIS A 184 -9.09 13.26 -3.60
CA HIS A 184 -9.72 11.94 -3.66
C HIS A 184 -10.50 11.60 -2.39
N THR A 185 -10.71 12.57 -1.49
CA THR A 185 -11.58 12.36 -0.33
C THR A 185 -12.99 12.08 -0.82
N ILE A 186 -13.56 10.98 -0.34
CA ILE A 186 -14.95 10.63 -0.64
C ILE A 186 -15.81 11.32 0.41
N TRP A 187 -16.62 12.27 -0.04
CA TRP A 187 -17.48 13.07 0.81
C TRP A 187 -18.89 12.49 0.89
N PRO A 188 -19.53 12.54 2.07
CA PRO A 188 -20.90 12.08 2.22
C PRO A 188 -21.89 13.13 1.71
N LYS A 189 -23.10 12.71 1.35
CA LYS A 189 -24.18 13.62 0.91
C LYS A 189 -24.50 14.66 1.99
N ASN A 190 -24.58 14.21 3.24
CA ASN A 190 -24.85 15.05 4.40
C ASN A 190 -23.55 15.38 5.13
N LEU A 191 -22.88 16.45 4.70
CA LEU A 191 -21.63 16.88 5.30
C LEU A 191 -21.86 17.55 6.66
N LYS A 192 -21.14 17.10 7.69
CA LYS A 192 -21.12 17.74 9.00
C LYS A 192 -19.89 18.65 9.12
N LYS A 193 -20.10 19.91 9.49
CA LYS A 193 -19.01 20.77 9.96
C LYS A 193 -18.82 20.56 11.46
N THR A 194 -17.56 20.36 11.86
CA THR A 194 -17.17 20.17 13.25
C THR A 194 -16.56 21.45 13.77
N SER A 195 -17.14 21.98 14.86
CA SER A 195 -16.56 23.12 15.56
C SER A 195 -15.35 22.70 16.39
N GLN A 196 -14.46 23.64 16.72
CA GLN A 196 -13.35 23.35 17.63
C GLN A 196 -13.83 22.88 19.02
N ALA A 197 -14.99 23.35 19.49
CA ALA A 197 -15.58 22.92 20.76
C ALA A 197 -16.05 21.46 20.72
N GLU A 198 -16.64 21.01 19.61
CA GLU A 198 -16.98 19.58 19.42
C GLU A 198 -15.71 18.73 19.30
N TRP A 199 -14.69 19.24 18.61
CA TRP A 199 -13.42 18.53 18.41
C TRP A 199 -12.72 18.17 19.72
N VAL A 200 -12.74 19.06 20.72
CA VAL A 200 -12.09 18.82 22.02
C VAL A 200 -12.59 17.54 22.71
N LYS A 201 -13.82 17.11 22.40
CA LYS A 201 -14.41 15.86 22.93
C LYS A 201 -13.86 14.60 22.26
N LEU A 202 -13.21 14.72 21.10
CA LEU A 202 -12.63 13.61 20.37
C LEU A 202 -11.26 13.28 20.94
N GLN A 203 -11.14 12.08 21.49
CA GLN A 203 -9.93 11.54 22.11
C GLN A 203 -9.64 10.15 21.53
N PRO A 204 -8.37 9.71 21.50
CA PRO A 204 -8.04 8.34 21.07
C PRO A 204 -8.87 7.31 21.82
N LYS A 205 -9.47 6.36 21.09
CA LYS A 205 -10.36 5.33 21.65
C LYS A 205 -9.63 4.08 22.12
N ARG A 206 -8.32 4.00 21.88
CA ARG A 206 -7.44 2.91 22.30
C ARG A 206 -6.07 3.53 22.65
N THR A 207 -5.38 2.93 23.62
CA THR A 207 -3.96 3.22 23.85
C THR A 207 -3.12 2.56 22.76
N VAL A 208 -2.19 3.30 22.16
CA VAL A 208 -1.28 2.71 21.15
C VAL A 208 -0.59 1.49 21.75
N ASN A 209 -0.55 0.41 20.98
CA ASN A 209 0.13 -0.79 21.43
C ASN A 209 1.64 -0.52 21.41
N GLN A 210 2.20 -0.09 22.55
CA GLN A 210 3.65 0.16 22.69
C GLN A 210 4.48 -1.11 22.42
N GLU A 211 3.85 -2.29 22.38
CA GLU A 211 4.50 -3.56 22.02
C GLU A 211 4.40 -3.92 20.52
N GLY A 212 3.55 -3.27 19.72
CA GLY A 212 3.40 -3.47 18.26
C GLY A 212 4.40 -2.61 17.47
N ASP A 213 5.39 -3.16 16.78
CA ASP A 213 5.38 -3.68 15.41
C ASP A 213 5.45 -2.66 14.24
N GLY A 214 5.57 -1.37 14.51
CA GLY A 214 6.39 -0.48 13.66
C GLY A 214 7.55 0.03 14.49
N GLN A 215 8.29 1.04 14.05
CA GLN A 215 8.83 1.99 15.03
C GLN A 215 7.63 2.74 15.63
N ALA A 216 6.77 2.06 16.40
CA ALA A 216 5.72 2.73 17.12
C ALA A 216 6.39 3.73 18.06
N GLY A 217 5.89 4.94 18.02
CA GLY A 217 6.61 6.06 18.57
C GLY A 217 5.67 7.20 18.84
N SER A 218 6.29 8.32 19.16
CA SER A 218 5.53 9.51 19.48
C SER A 218 6.35 10.75 19.26
N PHE A 219 5.67 11.83 18.92
CA PHE A 219 6.30 13.13 18.75
C PHE A 219 5.37 14.21 19.31
N PHE A 220 5.93 15.38 19.61
CA PHE A 220 5.13 16.53 20.03
C PHE A 220 4.55 17.23 18.79
N SER A 221 3.23 17.23 18.66
CA SER A 221 2.51 17.94 17.60
C SER A 221 2.29 19.40 18.01
N LYS A 222 2.69 20.34 17.15
CA LYS A 222 2.42 21.77 17.37
C LYS A 222 0.94 22.07 17.15
N LYS A 223 0.31 21.43 16.15
CA LYS A 223 -1.11 21.61 15.85
C LYS A 223 -2.03 21.13 16.98
N ASN A 224 -1.68 20.00 17.59
CA ASN A 224 -2.46 19.43 18.69
C ASN A 224 -2.04 19.98 20.06
N ASN A 225 -0.85 20.60 20.16
CA ASN A 225 -0.20 20.99 21.42
C ASN A 225 -0.13 19.81 22.41
N ALA A 226 0.18 18.64 21.90
CA ALA A 226 0.16 17.38 22.63
C ALA A 226 1.07 16.35 21.97
N LYS A 227 1.41 15.32 22.73
CA LYS A 227 2.10 14.14 22.22
C LYS A 227 1.13 13.32 21.35
N VAL A 228 1.51 13.07 20.10
CA VAL A 228 0.79 12.16 19.18
C VAL A 228 1.58 10.87 19.07
N GLU A 229 0.88 9.75 19.14
CA GLU A 229 1.43 8.41 18.97
C GLU A 229 1.12 7.89 17.56
N TYR A 230 2.02 7.06 17.02
CA TYR A 230 1.88 6.41 15.71
C TYR A 230 2.35 4.95 15.79
N GLU A 231 1.76 4.07 14.99
CA GLU A 231 2.06 2.63 14.98
C GLU A 231 2.98 2.21 13.83
N SER A 232 3.13 3.05 12.80
CA SER A 232 3.99 2.76 11.65
C SER A 232 4.72 3.99 11.10
N LEU A 233 5.78 3.75 10.32
CA LEU A 233 6.51 4.84 9.65
C LEU A 233 5.67 5.55 8.57
N LEU A 234 4.71 4.84 7.98
CA LEU A 234 3.76 5.43 7.05
C LEU A 234 2.87 6.44 7.77
N GLU A 235 2.36 6.10 8.96
CA GLU A 235 1.59 7.01 9.81
C GLU A 235 2.40 8.19 10.31
N TYR A 236 3.65 7.96 10.73
CA TYR A 236 4.54 9.04 11.15
C TYR A 236 4.77 10.03 10.02
N SER A 237 5.13 9.54 8.83
CA SER A 237 5.31 10.36 7.63
C SER A 237 4.06 11.17 7.33
N PHE A 238 2.88 10.55 7.37
CA PHE A 238 1.60 11.24 7.20
C PHE A 238 1.38 12.35 8.23
N CYS A 239 1.62 12.09 9.51
CA CYS A 239 1.49 13.10 10.56
C CYS A 239 2.43 14.29 10.37
N GLN A 240 3.66 14.03 9.94
CA GLN A 240 4.62 15.10 9.66
C GLN A 240 4.13 16.00 8.54
N TYR A 241 3.51 15.44 7.51
CA TYR A 241 2.87 16.27 6.51
C TYR A 241 1.70 17.10 7.05
N LEU A 242 0.85 16.50 7.89
CA LEU A 242 -0.23 17.25 8.55
C LEU A 242 0.31 18.46 9.31
N GLU A 243 1.43 18.33 10.05
CA GLU A 243 2.05 19.44 10.78
C GLU A 243 2.43 20.64 9.88
N HIS A 244 2.73 20.40 8.60
CA HIS A 244 3.16 21.44 7.66
C HIS A 244 2.01 22.04 6.83
N LEU A 245 0.82 21.44 6.83
CA LEU A 245 -0.32 21.94 6.07
C LEU A 245 -1.03 23.07 6.81
N GLY A 246 -1.11 24.24 6.17
CA GLY A 246 -1.74 25.44 6.75
C GLY A 246 -3.23 25.26 7.05
N ASP A 247 -3.95 24.55 6.19
CA ASP A 247 -5.41 24.36 6.32
C ASP A 247 -5.80 23.28 7.33
N VAL A 248 -4.84 22.51 7.84
CA VAL A 248 -5.08 21.53 8.91
C VAL A 248 -5.01 22.24 10.25
N ILE A 249 -6.08 22.14 11.04
CA ILE A 249 -6.18 22.75 12.36
C ILE A 249 -5.69 21.79 13.44
N LYS A 250 -6.23 20.57 13.47
CA LYS A 250 -5.93 19.51 14.44
C LYS A 250 -6.13 18.14 13.80
N TYR A 251 -5.57 17.11 14.41
CA TYR A 251 -5.84 15.72 14.05
C TYR A 251 -5.71 14.84 15.29
N VAL A 252 -6.29 13.65 15.25
CA VAL A 252 -6.29 12.71 16.38
C VAL A 252 -6.16 11.29 15.85
N GLN A 253 -5.30 10.50 16.49
CA GLN A 253 -5.10 9.10 16.19
C GLN A 253 -6.23 8.24 16.76
N GLN A 254 -6.58 7.16 16.06
CA GLN A 254 -7.56 6.16 16.50
C GLN A 254 -8.87 6.78 17.05
N PRO A 255 -9.51 7.70 16.29
CA PRO A 255 -10.60 8.56 16.77
C PRO A 255 -11.89 7.84 17.15
N PHE A 256 -12.17 6.69 16.51
CA PHE A 256 -13.48 6.05 16.51
C PHE A 256 -13.34 4.55 16.73
N ALA A 257 -14.33 3.97 17.42
CA ALA A 257 -14.52 2.53 17.54
C ALA A 257 -15.68 2.13 16.62
N ILE A 258 -15.37 1.49 15.51
CA ILE A 258 -16.34 1.14 14.46
C ILE A 258 -16.58 -0.38 14.51
N PRO A 259 -17.82 -0.83 14.79
CA PRO A 259 -18.13 -2.25 14.74
C PRO A 259 -18.10 -2.73 13.29
N TYR A 260 -17.56 -3.93 13.07
CA TYR A 260 -17.62 -4.61 11.79
C TYR A 260 -17.71 -6.12 11.97
N THR A 261 -18.29 -6.82 10.99
CA THR A 261 -18.40 -8.27 11.00
C THR A 261 -17.60 -8.85 9.84
N THR A 262 -16.74 -9.82 10.16
CA THR A 262 -15.96 -10.58 9.18
C THR A 262 -16.05 -12.06 9.53
N GLU A 263 -16.42 -12.89 8.55
CA GLU A 263 -16.52 -14.35 8.72
C GLU A 263 -17.39 -14.75 9.94
N GLY A 264 -18.53 -14.05 10.12
CA GLY A 264 -19.45 -14.29 11.25
C GLY A 264 -18.98 -13.78 12.61
N VAL A 265 -17.78 -13.20 12.72
CA VAL A 265 -17.22 -12.69 13.97
C VAL A 265 -17.36 -11.17 14.04
N ASN A 266 -17.98 -10.69 15.11
CA ASN A 266 -18.06 -9.26 15.42
C ASN A 266 -16.73 -8.77 15.99
N ARG A 267 -16.23 -7.67 15.43
CA ARG A 267 -14.97 -7.05 15.80
C ARG A 267 -15.13 -5.54 15.89
N THR A 268 -14.18 -4.88 16.54
CA THR A 268 -14.08 -3.42 16.60
C THR A 268 -12.85 -2.97 15.84
N TYR A 269 -13.03 -2.01 14.95
CA TYR A 269 -11.99 -1.40 14.13
C TYR A 269 -11.78 0.05 14.53
N TYR A 270 -10.53 0.49 14.53
CA TYR A 270 -10.11 1.85 14.87
C TYR A 270 -9.37 2.42 13.66
N PRO A 271 -9.95 3.40 12.93
CA PRO A 271 -9.26 4.05 11.81
C PRO A 271 -8.00 4.78 12.29
N ASP A 272 -7.02 4.96 11.42
CA ASP A 272 -5.72 5.50 11.85
C ASP A 272 -5.81 6.95 12.36
N TYR A 273 -6.46 7.86 11.62
CA TYR A 273 -6.58 9.28 12.01
C TYR A 273 -7.94 9.91 11.67
N CYS A 274 -8.32 10.97 12.38
CA CYS A 274 -9.28 11.98 11.92
C CYS A 274 -8.56 13.33 11.84
N VAL A 275 -8.81 14.09 10.78
CA VAL A 275 -8.19 15.39 10.50
C VAL A 275 -9.27 16.48 10.44
N LEU A 276 -9.06 17.59 11.15
CA LEU A 276 -9.92 18.79 11.12
C LEU A 276 -9.30 19.87 10.23
N PHE A 277 -10.06 20.33 9.25
CA PHE A 277 -9.70 21.44 8.37
C PHE A 277 -10.24 22.79 8.85
N SER A 278 -9.62 23.86 8.36
CA SER A 278 -9.97 25.26 8.67
C SER A 278 -11.40 25.65 8.28
N ASP A 279 -11.99 24.96 7.29
CA ASP A 279 -13.38 25.16 6.87
C ASP A 279 -14.42 24.40 7.71
N GLY A 280 -13.96 23.69 8.74
CA GLY A 280 -14.74 22.87 9.67
C GLY A 280 -14.99 21.45 9.18
N LYS A 281 -14.54 21.06 7.98
CA LYS A 281 -14.67 19.69 7.50
C LYS A 281 -13.74 18.75 8.25
N THR A 282 -14.14 17.49 8.31
CA THR A 282 -13.34 16.43 8.92
C THR A 282 -13.18 15.27 7.95
N VAL A 283 -11.98 14.69 7.91
CA VAL A 283 -11.66 13.53 7.08
C VAL A 283 -11.09 12.44 7.97
N VAL A 284 -11.71 11.25 7.93
CA VAL A 284 -11.17 10.04 8.55
C VAL A 284 -10.23 9.37 7.57
N VAL A 285 -9.00 9.14 7.99
CA VAL A 285 -7.91 8.66 7.14
C VAL A 285 -7.47 7.28 7.61
N GLU A 286 -7.42 6.35 6.67
CA GLU A 286 -6.79 5.04 6.83
C GLU A 286 -5.50 4.99 6.02
N ILE A 287 -4.42 4.50 6.62
CA ILE A 287 -3.09 4.38 6.06
C ILE A 287 -2.74 2.90 5.98
N LYS A 288 -2.58 2.38 4.77
CA LYS A 288 -2.14 0.99 4.55
C LYS A 288 -1.06 0.88 3.48
N PRO A 289 -0.14 -0.07 3.61
CA PRO A 289 0.77 -0.39 2.52
C PRO A 289 0.02 -1.13 1.40
N ARG A 290 0.52 -1.03 0.16
CA ARG A 290 -0.09 -1.62 -1.03
C ARG A 290 -0.37 -3.10 -0.93
N ASN A 291 0.57 -3.87 -0.39
CA ASN A 291 0.43 -5.31 -0.21
C ASN A 291 -0.66 -5.71 0.78
N GLN A 292 -1.37 -4.74 1.35
CA GLN A 292 -2.53 -4.96 2.21
C GLN A 292 -3.81 -4.31 1.69
N MET A 293 -3.73 -3.55 0.59
CA MET A 293 -4.84 -2.75 0.08
C MET A 293 -6.02 -3.60 -0.42
N GLY A 294 -5.72 -4.79 -0.96
CA GLY A 294 -6.74 -5.71 -1.47
C GLY A 294 -7.19 -6.79 -0.47
N LEU A 295 -6.69 -6.78 0.76
CA LEU A 295 -7.02 -7.84 1.71
C LEU A 295 -8.49 -7.80 2.09
N PHE A 296 -9.15 -8.96 2.06
CA PHE A 296 -10.57 -9.10 2.37
C PHE A 296 -10.93 -8.44 3.71
N VAL A 297 -10.12 -8.67 4.75
CA VAL A 297 -10.34 -8.07 6.08
C VAL A 297 -10.30 -6.54 6.06
N ASN A 298 -9.43 -5.93 5.23
CA ASN A 298 -9.32 -4.48 5.12
C ASN A 298 -10.49 -3.91 4.32
N LEU A 299 -10.88 -4.56 3.23
CA LEU A 299 -12.05 -4.17 2.45
C LEU A 299 -13.34 -4.20 3.32
N ARG A 300 -13.50 -5.17 4.22
CA ARG A 300 -14.60 -5.21 5.21
C ARG A 300 -14.56 -4.07 6.23
N LYS A 301 -13.37 -3.72 6.73
CA LYS A 301 -13.20 -2.56 7.62
C LYS A 301 -13.61 -1.28 6.91
N TRP A 302 -13.21 -1.12 5.66
CA TRP A 302 -13.44 0.10 4.88
C TRP A 302 -14.88 0.27 4.42
N ASP A 303 -15.60 -0.82 4.15
CA ASP A 303 -17.05 -0.78 3.95
C ASP A 303 -17.76 -0.21 5.20
N SER A 304 -17.38 -0.71 6.38
CA SER A 304 -17.90 -0.21 7.66
C SER A 304 -17.48 1.24 7.94
N LEU A 305 -16.25 1.62 7.56
CA LEU A 305 -15.75 2.99 7.65
C LEU A 305 -16.55 3.94 6.77
N GLN A 306 -16.81 3.59 5.51
CA GLN A 306 -17.58 4.43 4.60
C GLN A 306 -18.99 4.65 5.15
N LYS A 307 -19.65 3.59 5.64
CA LYS A 307 -20.99 3.68 6.26
C LYS A 307 -20.96 4.60 7.48
N PHE A 308 -19.98 4.43 8.36
CA PHE A 308 -19.77 5.29 9.52
C PHE A 308 -19.59 6.76 9.12
N CYS A 309 -18.69 7.04 8.18
CA CYS A 309 -18.40 8.41 7.73
C CYS A 309 -19.63 9.05 7.06
N SER A 310 -20.38 8.27 6.28
CA SER A 310 -21.63 8.71 5.65
C SER A 310 -22.70 9.11 6.65
N ASN A 311 -22.85 8.35 7.72
CA ASN A 311 -23.85 8.61 8.76
C ASN A 311 -23.46 9.77 9.70
N ASN A 312 -22.17 10.05 9.84
CA ASN A 312 -21.66 11.07 10.76
C ASN A 312 -21.18 12.36 10.07
N GLY A 313 -21.27 12.41 8.74
CA GLY A 313 -20.92 13.57 7.94
C GLY A 313 -19.42 13.84 7.83
N HIS A 314 -18.60 12.81 7.93
CA HIS A 314 -17.15 12.87 7.72
C HIS A 314 -16.79 12.50 6.28
N GLY A 315 -15.79 13.17 5.70
CA GLY A 315 -15.10 12.61 4.54
C GLY A 315 -14.28 11.40 4.95
N PHE A 316 -13.96 10.52 4.01
CA PHE A 316 -13.02 9.43 4.28
C PHE A 316 -12.01 9.26 3.15
N LEU A 317 -10.82 8.80 3.52
CA LEU A 317 -9.68 8.69 2.62
C LEU A 317 -8.82 7.48 3.00
N ILE A 318 -8.46 6.65 2.02
CA ILE A 318 -7.55 5.51 2.20
C ILE A 318 -6.28 5.79 1.39
N ILE A 319 -5.12 5.75 2.05
CA ILE A 319 -3.83 6.18 1.47
C ILE A 319 -2.69 5.19 1.68
N GLU A 320 -1.74 5.24 0.76
CA GLU A 320 -0.40 4.68 0.87
C GLU A 320 0.60 5.79 0.50
N LYS A 321 1.40 6.29 1.45
CA LYS A 321 2.32 7.41 1.23
C LYS A 321 1.58 8.62 0.61
N THR A 322 1.73 8.82 -0.71
CA THR A 322 1.10 9.90 -1.49
C THR A 322 0.03 9.41 -2.48
N ARG A 323 -0.19 8.09 -2.57
CA ARG A 323 -1.22 7.46 -3.40
C ARG A 323 -2.48 7.21 -2.58
N THR A 324 -3.62 7.12 -3.26
CA THR A 324 -4.92 6.83 -2.66
C THR A 324 -5.47 5.53 -3.23
N ILE A 325 -6.48 4.95 -2.57
CA ILE A 325 -7.18 3.74 -3.04
C ILE A 325 -7.72 3.89 -4.48
N ASN A 326 -8.02 5.12 -4.92
CA ASN A 326 -8.49 5.40 -6.28
C ASN A 326 -7.50 4.94 -7.34
N HIS A 327 -6.19 4.91 -7.04
CA HIS A 327 -5.19 4.39 -7.95
C HIS A 327 -5.46 2.93 -8.36
N TYR A 328 -6.06 2.14 -7.47
CA TYR A 328 -6.42 0.75 -7.74
C TYR A 328 -7.85 0.64 -8.28
N LEU A 329 -8.79 1.45 -7.77
CA LEU A 329 -10.18 1.45 -8.25
C LEU A 329 -10.30 1.86 -9.72
N SER A 330 -9.45 2.78 -10.20
CA SER A 330 -9.49 3.29 -11.56
C SER A 330 -8.38 2.73 -12.47
N ARG A 331 -7.62 1.73 -11.99
CA ARG A 331 -6.54 1.14 -12.78
C ARG A 331 -7.13 0.38 -13.96
N ILE A 332 -6.69 0.69 -15.17
CA ILE A 332 -6.98 -0.14 -16.33
C ILE A 332 -6.02 -1.31 -16.31
N VAL A 333 -6.56 -2.53 -16.22
CA VAL A 333 -5.79 -3.78 -16.24
C VAL A 333 -6.08 -4.50 -17.55
N ASP A 334 -5.05 -5.08 -18.18
CA ASP A 334 -5.22 -5.92 -19.36
C ASP A 334 -6.16 -7.08 -19.05
N GLN A 335 -7.22 -7.24 -19.86
CA GLN A 335 -8.24 -8.25 -19.68
C GLN A 335 -7.66 -9.66 -19.60
N ARG A 336 -6.57 -9.96 -20.32
CA ARG A 336 -5.90 -11.26 -20.25
C ARG A 336 -5.37 -11.58 -18.84
N LYS A 337 -4.91 -10.57 -18.11
CA LYS A 337 -4.45 -10.72 -16.71
C LYS A 337 -5.63 -10.92 -15.76
N VAL A 338 -6.73 -10.21 -16.02
CA VAL A 338 -7.97 -10.37 -15.26
C VAL A 338 -8.51 -11.80 -15.44
N ASP A 339 -8.68 -12.22 -16.68
CA ASP A 339 -9.20 -13.54 -17.05
C ASP A 339 -8.34 -14.67 -16.48
N ALA A 340 -7.02 -14.52 -16.46
CA ALA A 340 -6.11 -15.51 -15.89
C ALA A 340 -6.39 -15.80 -14.40
N ILE A 341 -6.65 -14.77 -13.60
CA ILE A 341 -6.99 -14.93 -12.18
C ILE A 341 -8.43 -15.41 -12.02
N ILE A 342 -9.37 -14.78 -12.74
CA ILE A 342 -10.81 -15.08 -12.61
C ILE A 342 -11.13 -16.53 -13.03
N ASN A 343 -10.55 -17.01 -14.13
CA ASN A 343 -10.76 -18.38 -14.57
C ASN A 343 -10.20 -19.40 -13.57
N ALA A 344 -9.05 -19.12 -12.96
CA ALA A 344 -8.47 -19.99 -11.95
C ALA A 344 -9.37 -20.07 -10.70
N ILE A 345 -9.79 -18.92 -10.15
CA ILE A 345 -10.63 -18.90 -8.93
C ILE A 345 -12.06 -19.43 -9.14
N ASN A 346 -12.56 -19.43 -10.38
CA ASN A 346 -13.86 -19.98 -10.72
C ASN A 346 -13.84 -21.52 -10.75
N ASP A 347 -12.67 -22.13 -10.97
CA ASP A 347 -12.50 -23.58 -10.94
C ASP A 347 -12.25 -24.09 -9.52
N HIS A 348 -11.34 -23.43 -8.77
CA HIS A 348 -11.03 -23.78 -7.38
C HIS A 348 -10.34 -22.63 -6.62
N ASP A 349 -10.24 -22.75 -5.30
CA ASP A 349 -9.46 -21.80 -4.48
C ASP A 349 -8.00 -21.77 -4.93
N VAL A 350 -7.49 -20.59 -5.29
CA VAL A 350 -6.11 -20.42 -5.75
C VAL A 350 -5.20 -20.11 -4.57
N TYR A 351 -4.19 -20.95 -4.39
CA TYR A 351 -3.17 -20.81 -3.34
C TYR A 351 -1.88 -20.20 -3.88
N TRP A 352 -0.92 -19.94 -2.98
CA TRP A 352 0.30 -19.21 -3.29
C TRP A 352 1.09 -19.74 -4.49
N ASP A 353 1.34 -21.04 -4.53
CA ASP A 353 2.16 -21.68 -5.57
C ASP A 353 1.54 -21.54 -6.97
N GLU A 354 0.22 -21.63 -7.05
CA GLU A 354 -0.51 -21.49 -8.31
C GLU A 354 -0.58 -20.03 -8.72
N PHE A 355 -0.98 -19.14 -7.80
CA PHE A 355 -1.00 -17.70 -8.07
C PHE A 355 0.37 -17.18 -8.55
N LYS A 356 1.46 -17.68 -7.96
CA LYS A 356 2.83 -17.34 -8.38
C LYS A 356 3.09 -17.75 -9.84
N LYS A 357 2.64 -18.93 -10.27
CA LYS A 357 2.75 -19.38 -11.66
C LYS A 357 1.95 -18.48 -12.59
N ILE A 358 0.68 -18.21 -12.25
CA ILE A 358 -0.20 -17.30 -12.99
C ILE A 358 0.45 -15.91 -13.14
N LYS A 359 1.02 -15.38 -12.05
CA LYS A 359 1.70 -14.07 -12.03
C LYS A 359 2.85 -14.02 -13.03
N VAL A 360 3.70 -15.05 -13.05
CA VAL A 360 4.86 -15.14 -13.95
C VAL A 360 4.42 -15.33 -15.40
N GLU A 361 3.49 -16.26 -15.65
CA GLU A 361 2.99 -16.59 -16.99
C GLU A 361 2.31 -15.40 -17.68
N HIS A 362 1.53 -14.63 -16.93
CA HIS A 362 0.76 -13.50 -17.45
C HIS A 362 1.40 -12.13 -17.16
N ALA A 363 2.64 -12.10 -16.65
CA ALA A 363 3.36 -10.89 -16.24
C ALA A 363 2.48 -9.94 -15.40
N ILE A 364 1.81 -10.47 -14.37
CA ILE A 364 0.90 -9.71 -13.51
C ILE A 364 1.72 -8.93 -12.49
N GLU A 365 1.74 -7.61 -12.63
CA GLU A 365 2.37 -6.74 -11.64
C GLU A 365 1.51 -6.68 -10.37
N TRP A 366 2.10 -6.33 -9.23
CA TRP A 366 1.33 -6.30 -7.97
C TRP A 366 0.21 -5.26 -7.98
N TYR A 367 0.41 -4.13 -8.66
CA TYR A 367 -0.66 -3.16 -8.90
C TYR A 367 -1.81 -3.73 -9.72
N ASP A 368 -1.50 -4.57 -10.72
CA ASP A 368 -2.52 -5.25 -11.51
C ASP A 368 -3.28 -6.23 -10.61
N PHE A 369 -2.57 -7.03 -9.81
CA PHE A 369 -3.17 -7.96 -8.87
C PHE A 369 -4.10 -7.28 -7.86
N VAL A 370 -3.64 -6.24 -7.16
CA VAL A 370 -4.46 -5.50 -6.18
C VAL A 370 -5.67 -4.87 -6.86
N ALA A 371 -5.50 -4.31 -8.06
CA ALA A 371 -6.62 -3.78 -8.83
C ALA A 371 -7.61 -4.88 -9.27
N ILE A 372 -7.14 -6.03 -9.74
CA ILE A 372 -7.99 -7.18 -10.09
C ILE A 372 -8.81 -7.63 -8.89
N VAL A 373 -8.17 -7.78 -7.73
CA VAL A 373 -8.84 -8.18 -6.48
C VAL A 373 -9.96 -7.22 -6.10
N ILE A 374 -9.65 -5.92 -6.06
CA ILE A 374 -10.60 -4.87 -5.68
C ILE A 374 -11.72 -4.73 -6.74
N GLN A 375 -11.37 -4.75 -8.03
CA GLN A 375 -12.34 -4.49 -9.08
C GLN A 375 -13.26 -5.67 -9.38
N ASN A 376 -12.92 -6.89 -8.97
CA ASN A 376 -13.70 -8.10 -9.27
C ASN A 376 -14.18 -8.84 -8.02
N ASP A 377 -14.24 -8.15 -6.87
CA ASP A 377 -14.76 -8.70 -5.62
C ASP A 377 -14.14 -10.05 -5.24
N ILE A 378 -12.82 -10.18 -5.38
CA ILE A 378 -12.08 -11.40 -5.03
C ILE A 378 -11.77 -11.37 -3.54
N LYS A 379 -12.02 -12.47 -2.82
CA LYS A 379 -11.58 -12.60 -1.44
C LYS A 379 -10.12 -13.04 -1.41
N TRP A 380 -9.26 -12.10 -1.03
CA TRP A 380 -7.84 -12.36 -0.82
C TRP A 380 -7.50 -12.42 0.68
N THR A 381 -6.94 -13.55 1.13
CA THR A 381 -6.34 -13.73 2.47
C THR A 381 -4.84 -13.98 2.36
N LEU A 382 -4.08 -13.63 3.41
CA LEU A 382 -2.62 -13.84 3.48
C LEU A 382 -2.21 -15.14 4.19
N GLY A 383 -3.01 -15.60 5.15
CA GLY A 383 -2.68 -16.72 6.02
C GLY A 383 -3.81 -17.76 6.13
N PRO A 384 -3.78 -18.86 5.34
CA PRO A 384 -2.89 -19.05 4.19
C PRO A 384 -3.19 -18.05 3.06
N PHE A 385 -2.24 -17.87 2.15
CA PHE A 385 -2.52 -17.12 0.93
C PHE A 385 -3.63 -17.86 0.19
N LYS A 386 -4.73 -17.16 -0.09
CA LYS A 386 -5.87 -17.74 -0.78
C LYS A 386 -6.61 -16.67 -1.57
N LEU A 387 -6.99 -17.01 -2.80
CA LEU A 387 -7.94 -16.27 -3.61
C LEU A 387 -9.17 -17.15 -3.81
N GLU A 388 -10.34 -16.63 -3.48
CA GLU A 388 -11.62 -17.31 -3.67
C GLU A 388 -12.68 -16.34 -4.18
N THR A 389 -13.68 -16.88 -4.88
CA THR A 389 -14.87 -16.12 -5.26
C THR A 389 -15.69 -15.79 -4.01
N ILE A 390 -16.43 -14.68 -4.06
CA ILE A 390 -17.33 -14.31 -2.97
C ILE A 390 -18.77 -14.55 -3.40
N SER A 391 -19.54 -15.21 -2.53
CA SER A 391 -20.94 -15.57 -2.79
C SER A 391 -21.91 -14.36 -2.79
N GLU A 392 -21.50 -13.22 -2.24
CA GLU A 392 -22.30 -11.99 -2.19
C GLU A 392 -21.42 -10.76 -2.50
N PRO A 393 -21.88 -9.78 -3.32
CA PRO A 393 -21.14 -8.54 -3.56
C PRO A 393 -20.93 -7.81 -2.23
N THR A 394 -19.70 -7.83 -1.74
CA THR A 394 -19.45 -7.55 -0.32
C THR A 394 -19.19 -6.08 -0.01
N TYR A 395 -18.91 -5.26 -1.04
CA TYR A 395 -18.39 -3.91 -0.84
C TYR A 395 -19.26 -2.87 -1.56
N GLU A 396 -20.27 -2.34 -0.84
CA GLU A 396 -20.92 -1.09 -1.25
C GLU A 396 -19.86 0.00 -1.47
N PHE A 397 -18.78 -0.02 -0.68
CA PHE A 397 -17.60 0.81 -0.91
C PHE A 397 -17.06 0.79 -2.34
N ILE A 398 -16.83 -0.39 -2.92
CA ILE A 398 -16.23 -0.46 -4.26
C ILE A 398 -17.26 -0.04 -5.31
N ALA A 399 -18.50 -0.52 -5.21
CA ALA A 399 -19.57 -0.14 -6.13
C ALA A 399 -19.86 1.36 -6.13
N ASN A 400 -19.95 1.98 -4.96
CA ASN A 400 -20.23 3.41 -4.79
C ASN A 400 -19.09 4.31 -5.32
N ASN A 401 -17.85 3.82 -5.29
CA ASN A 401 -16.68 4.62 -5.67
C ASN A 401 -16.10 4.28 -7.05
N LYS A 402 -16.53 3.18 -7.69
CA LYS A 402 -16.28 2.91 -9.12
C LYS A 402 -16.97 3.96 -10.03
N VAL A 403 -18.16 4.44 -9.66
CA VAL A 403 -19.03 5.30 -10.49
C VAL A 403 -18.63 6.80 -10.44
N LEU A 404 -18.11 7.28 -9.31
CA LEU A 404 -17.83 8.70 -9.10
C LEU A 404 -16.80 9.28 -10.09
N HIS A 405 -15.85 8.48 -10.57
CA HIS A 405 -14.83 8.99 -11.50
C HIS A 405 -15.22 9.01 -12.98
N PHE A 406 -16.20 8.19 -13.41
CA PHE A 406 -16.79 8.34 -14.75
C PHE A 406 -17.74 9.54 -14.82
N GLN A 407 -18.41 9.88 -13.72
CA GLN A 407 -19.31 11.03 -13.65
C GLN A 407 -18.58 12.36 -13.41
N GLU A 408 -17.48 12.40 -12.63
CA GLU A 408 -16.72 13.64 -12.43
C GLU A 408 -16.07 14.17 -13.72
N LYS A 409 -15.72 13.30 -14.68
CA LYS A 409 -15.24 13.73 -16.00
C LYS A 409 -16.36 14.32 -16.87
N SER A 410 -17.60 13.86 -16.75
CA SER A 410 -18.73 14.41 -17.52
C SER A 410 -19.35 15.66 -16.89
N SER A 411 -19.26 15.82 -15.57
CA SER A 411 -19.78 17.00 -14.86
C SER A 411 -18.79 18.17 -14.73
N SER A 412 -17.49 17.93 -14.87
CA SER A 412 -16.47 19.01 -14.84
C SER A 412 -16.27 19.72 -16.19
N GLU A 413 -16.82 19.21 -17.30
CA GLU A 413 -16.76 19.87 -18.62
C GLU A 413 -17.84 20.94 -18.84
N ASN A 414 -18.87 21.03 -17.99
CA ASN A 414 -19.98 21.97 -18.22
C ASN A 414 -19.95 23.28 -17.42
N ASN A 415 -18.98 23.52 -16.52
CA ASN A 415 -19.02 24.70 -15.63
C ASN A 415 -17.77 25.58 -15.58
N ASN A 416 -16.85 25.51 -16.55
CA ASN A 416 -15.74 26.48 -16.63
C ASN A 416 -15.54 27.02 -18.06
N LYS A 417 -16.50 27.82 -18.54
CA LYS A 417 -16.22 28.88 -19.52
C LYS A 417 -15.89 30.18 -18.79
N SER A 418 -14.63 30.36 -18.39
CA SER A 418 -14.03 31.70 -18.35
C SER A 418 -12.51 31.63 -18.42
N ASN A 419 -11.97 32.59 -19.17
CA ASN A 419 -10.61 32.74 -19.65
C ASN A 419 -9.50 32.51 -18.61
N HIS A 420 -8.60 31.54 -18.87
CA HIS A 420 -7.16 31.76 -18.70
C HIS A 420 -6.34 30.82 -19.60
N LYS A 421 -5.48 31.43 -20.42
CA LYS A 421 -4.50 30.79 -21.31
C LYS A 421 -3.64 29.77 -20.54
N LYS A 422 -3.89 28.47 -20.73
CA LYS A 422 -2.95 27.41 -20.36
C LYS A 422 -1.88 27.28 -21.45
N LYS A 423 -0.62 27.48 -21.06
CA LYS A 423 0.56 27.12 -21.86
C LYS A 423 0.60 25.59 -22.02
N ASN A 424 0.89 25.17 -23.25
CA ASN A 424 0.97 23.78 -23.72
C ASN A 424 2.01 22.94 -22.95
N GLU A 425 1.60 21.79 -22.43
CA GLU A 425 2.45 20.60 -22.25
C GLU A 425 2.27 19.67 -23.47
N PRO A 426 3.28 18.89 -23.87
CA PRO A 426 3.34 18.31 -25.22
C PRO A 426 2.48 17.06 -25.34
N TYR A 427 1.54 17.09 -26.29
CA TYR A 427 0.82 15.90 -26.76
C TYR A 427 1.83 14.82 -27.21
N ALA A 428 1.69 13.59 -26.70
CA ALA A 428 2.47 12.45 -27.17
C ALA A 428 2.36 12.32 -28.70
N ARG A 429 3.49 12.14 -29.39
CA ARG A 429 3.56 12.00 -30.86
C ARG A 429 2.69 10.82 -31.33
N TRP A 430 2.01 10.98 -32.46
CA TRP A 430 1.29 9.92 -33.16
C TRP A 430 2.28 9.01 -33.90
N SER A 431 2.19 7.69 -33.73
CA SER A 431 2.95 6.73 -34.54
C SER A 431 2.31 6.52 -35.91
N VAL A 432 3.05 5.95 -36.87
CA VAL A 432 2.52 5.61 -38.20
C VAL A 432 1.44 4.54 -38.11
N GLU A 433 1.62 3.56 -37.22
CA GLU A 433 0.65 2.49 -36.96
C GLU A 433 -0.65 3.03 -36.36
N GLU A 434 -0.54 3.97 -35.41
CA GLU A 434 -1.71 4.61 -34.79
C GLU A 434 -2.50 5.44 -35.82
N ASP A 435 -1.80 6.07 -36.77
CA ASP A 435 -2.39 6.83 -37.87
C ASP A 435 -3.16 5.96 -38.88
N GLU A 436 -2.60 4.83 -39.29
CA GLU A 436 -3.26 3.89 -40.20
C GLU A 436 -4.47 3.22 -39.54
N LEU A 437 -4.33 2.85 -38.26
CA LEU A 437 -5.44 2.30 -37.49
C LEU A 437 -6.56 3.33 -37.31
N LEU A 438 -6.20 4.61 -37.11
CA LEU A 438 -7.16 5.71 -36.99
C LEU A 438 -7.97 5.85 -38.29
N LYS A 439 -7.28 5.86 -39.43
CA LYS A 439 -7.90 5.96 -40.75
C LYS A 439 -8.80 4.75 -41.05
N THR A 440 -8.33 3.54 -40.75
CA THR A 440 -9.08 2.29 -40.94
C THR A 440 -10.38 2.32 -40.16
N ARG A 441 -10.33 2.63 -38.85
CA ARG A 441 -11.51 2.64 -38.00
C ARG A 441 -12.51 3.73 -38.35
N PHE A 442 -12.02 4.90 -38.76
CA PHE A 442 -12.88 6.00 -39.17
C PHE A 442 -13.56 5.76 -40.53
N VAL A 443 -12.82 5.26 -41.53
CA VAL A 443 -13.30 5.11 -42.91
C VAL A 443 -13.97 3.76 -43.17
N LEU A 444 -13.38 2.66 -42.68
CA LEU A 444 -13.85 1.30 -42.99
C LEU A 444 -14.81 0.77 -41.93
N GLU A 445 -14.54 1.05 -40.65
CA GLU A 445 -15.41 0.59 -39.55
C GLU A 445 -16.50 1.62 -39.17
N ASN A 446 -16.52 2.78 -39.84
CA ASN A 446 -17.48 3.87 -39.66
C ASN A 446 -17.66 4.31 -38.19
N LYS A 447 -16.57 4.28 -37.41
CA LYS A 447 -16.56 4.68 -35.99
C LYS A 447 -16.69 6.18 -35.84
N SER A 448 -17.57 6.62 -34.94
CA SER A 448 -17.72 8.03 -34.58
C SER A 448 -16.46 8.59 -33.91
N ILE A 449 -16.26 9.91 -33.97
CA ILE A 449 -15.13 10.60 -33.31
C ILE A 449 -15.07 10.27 -31.80
N ASN A 450 -16.23 10.09 -31.16
CA ASN A 450 -16.32 9.67 -29.76
C ASN A 450 -15.78 8.26 -29.54
N GLU A 451 -16.17 7.29 -30.37
CA GLU A 451 -15.65 5.93 -30.31
C GLU A 451 -14.14 5.90 -30.61
N MET A 452 -13.68 6.71 -31.57
CA MET A 452 -12.27 6.85 -31.93
C MET A 452 -11.43 7.39 -30.77
N ALA A 453 -11.93 8.38 -30.03
CA ALA A 453 -11.24 8.93 -28.85
C ALA A 453 -11.03 7.88 -27.76
N ILE A 454 -12.02 7.01 -27.57
CA ILE A 454 -11.94 5.88 -26.65
C ILE A 454 -10.94 4.85 -27.16
N LEU A 455 -11.06 4.44 -28.43
CA LEU A 455 -10.26 3.37 -29.05
C LEU A 455 -8.77 3.71 -29.23
N HIS A 456 -8.43 5.00 -29.36
CA HIS A 456 -7.04 5.49 -29.47
C HIS A 456 -6.53 6.10 -28.17
N ASN A 457 -7.36 6.17 -27.12
CA ASN A 457 -7.02 6.81 -25.85
C ASN A 457 -6.50 8.25 -26.02
N ARG A 458 -7.19 9.03 -26.86
CA ARG A 458 -6.88 10.44 -27.15
C ARG A 458 -8.10 11.30 -26.83
N THR A 459 -7.90 12.60 -26.60
CA THR A 459 -9.02 13.53 -26.46
C THR A 459 -9.76 13.69 -27.79
N LEU A 460 -11.06 14.06 -27.75
CA LEU A 460 -11.85 14.34 -28.95
C LEU A 460 -11.16 15.34 -29.87
N GLY A 461 -10.66 16.45 -29.30
CA GLY A 461 -9.92 17.45 -30.06
C GLY A 461 -8.63 16.92 -30.71
N ALA A 462 -7.96 15.93 -30.11
CA ALA A 462 -6.77 15.31 -30.70
C ALA A 462 -7.14 14.37 -31.86
N ILE A 463 -8.26 13.62 -31.75
CA ILE A 463 -8.82 12.83 -32.86
C ILE A 463 -9.23 13.74 -34.00
N GLU A 464 -10.03 14.78 -33.73
CA GLU A 464 -10.49 15.75 -34.72
C GLU A 464 -9.33 16.43 -35.44
N ALA A 465 -8.34 16.93 -34.69
CA ALA A 465 -7.16 17.55 -35.27
C ALA A 465 -6.37 16.57 -36.14
N ARG A 466 -6.33 15.27 -35.78
CA ARG A 466 -5.62 14.26 -36.56
C ARG A 466 -6.38 13.85 -37.81
N LEU A 467 -7.70 13.65 -37.72
CA LEU A 467 -8.57 13.36 -38.86
C LEU A 467 -8.56 14.52 -39.87
N ARG A 468 -8.60 15.78 -39.42
CA ARG A 468 -8.40 16.97 -40.27
C ARG A 468 -7.04 16.98 -40.96
N LYS A 469 -5.98 16.68 -40.22
CA LYS A 469 -4.62 16.58 -40.77
C LYS A 469 -4.48 15.47 -41.82
N GLN A 470 -5.25 14.40 -41.69
CA GLN A 470 -5.35 13.32 -42.68
C GLN A 470 -6.40 13.59 -43.78
N LYS A 471 -7.08 14.74 -43.76
CA LYS A 471 -8.14 15.15 -44.69
C LYS A 471 -9.34 14.18 -44.74
N LEU A 472 -9.67 13.56 -43.61
CA LEU A 472 -10.81 12.63 -43.46
C LEU A 472 -12.09 13.33 -43.01
N ILE A 473 -11.95 14.52 -42.40
CA ILE A 473 -13.05 15.42 -42.02
C ILE A 473 -12.61 16.87 -42.31
N GLU A 474 -13.58 17.77 -42.43
CA GLU A 474 -13.37 19.21 -42.65
C GLU A 474 -12.80 19.96 -41.44
#